data_AF-A0A848UVH7-F1
#
_entry.id   AF-A0A848UVH7-F1
#
_cell.length_a   1.000
_cell.length_b   1.000
_cell.length_c   1.000
_cell.angle_alpha   90.00
_cell.angle_beta   90.00
_cell.angle_gamma   90.00
#
_symmetry.space_group_name_H-M   'P 1'
#
loop_
_entity.id
_entity.type
_entity.pdbx_description
1 polymer ?
#
loop_
_entity_poly.entity_id
_entity_poly.type
_entity_poly.pdbx_seq_one_letter_code
_entity_poly.pdbx_strand_id
1 'polypeptide(L)'
;MKNIALSITACALLALSSISTSAQVQTVLDGAYVKEHNATKRVIPYPHLREADVMWAKRIWQIVDLREKQNHSLYYPVEEIEDRKSLFDVIKHALLVDGSLTAYSLGPTDDDDEFRFPMSQSELDSLLNPWVVSYTEDPDTGDPIEVRTQDPVRGAGITQYQLKEDWLFDKQRSERYVRIIGICPMKEDYDDEGVKRGYKPLFWLYFPECRYVFANWDVYNFQNDAQRRTFE
;
A
#
# COMPACT_ATOMS: atom_id res chain seq x y z
N MET A 1 -34.65 -46.16 15.56
CA MET A 1 -33.46 -46.07 14.68
C MET A 1 -33.67 -45.28 13.38
N LYS A 2 -34.90 -44.98 12.93
CA LYS A 2 -35.14 -44.23 11.67
C LYS A 2 -34.96 -42.70 11.76
N ASN A 3 -35.01 -42.11 12.95
CA ASN A 3 -34.99 -40.64 13.10
C ASN A 3 -33.57 -40.05 13.30
N ILE A 4 -32.58 -40.88 13.63
CA ILE A 4 -31.18 -40.45 13.84
C ILE A 4 -30.43 -40.39 12.51
N ALA A 5 -30.75 -41.29 11.57
CA ALA A 5 -30.17 -41.28 10.22
C ALA A 5 -30.55 -40.00 9.45
N LEU A 6 -31.77 -39.48 9.67
CA LEU A 6 -32.29 -38.29 8.99
C LEU A 6 -31.63 -36.98 9.47
N SER A 7 -31.23 -36.90 10.75
CA SER A 7 -30.52 -35.72 11.28
C SER A 7 -29.04 -35.69 10.89
N ILE A 8 -28.40 -36.86 10.76
CA ILE A 8 -27.00 -36.96 10.32
C ILE A 8 -26.87 -36.63 8.83
N THR A 9 -27.85 -37.04 8.01
CA THR A 9 -27.89 -36.64 6.59
C THR A 9 -28.19 -35.15 6.40
N ALA A 10 -28.96 -34.53 7.29
CA ALA A 10 -29.23 -33.08 7.24
C ALA A 10 -27.98 -32.25 7.62
N CYS A 11 -27.20 -32.69 8.61
CA CYS A 11 -25.91 -32.05 8.95
C CYS A 11 -24.82 -32.26 7.89
N ALA A 12 -24.83 -33.40 7.18
CA ALA A 12 -23.87 -33.66 6.11
C ALA A 12 -24.13 -32.83 4.84
N LEU A 13 -25.38 -32.42 4.59
CA LEU A 13 -25.74 -31.54 3.47
C LEU A 13 -25.54 -30.05 3.77
N LEU A 14 -25.47 -29.65 5.05
CA LEU A 14 -25.17 -28.28 5.47
C LEU A 14 -23.66 -27.99 5.60
N ALA A 15 -22.80 -29.01 5.51
CA ALA A 15 -21.35 -28.87 5.60
C ALA A 15 -20.65 -28.59 4.25
N LEU A 16 -21.39 -28.39 3.15
CA LEU A 16 -20.84 -28.16 1.81
C LEU A 16 -21.21 -26.81 1.17
N SER A 17 -21.82 -25.90 1.92
CA SER A 17 -21.98 -24.51 1.46
C SER A 17 -20.85 -23.63 2.01
N SER A 18 -19.62 -23.95 1.62
CA SER A 18 -18.54 -22.96 1.61
C SER A 18 -18.92 -21.95 0.52
N ILE A 19 -19.58 -20.87 0.89
CA ILE A 19 -19.77 -19.73 -0.01
C ILE A 19 -18.39 -19.15 -0.21
N SER A 20 -17.68 -19.64 -1.22
CA SER A 20 -16.54 -18.95 -1.79
C SER A 20 -17.09 -17.66 -2.38
N THR A 21 -16.89 -16.54 -1.69
CA THR A 21 -17.03 -15.21 -2.27
C THR A 21 -15.96 -15.10 -3.36
N SER A 22 -16.26 -15.62 -4.55
CA SER A 22 -15.50 -15.28 -5.74
C SER A 22 -15.74 -13.79 -5.96
N ALA A 23 -14.70 -12.96 -5.82
CA ALA A 23 -14.71 -11.62 -6.36
C ALA A 23 -15.24 -11.72 -7.80
N GLN A 24 -16.36 -11.05 -8.08
CA GLN A 24 -16.94 -11.06 -9.41
C GLN A 24 -15.99 -10.29 -10.33
N VAL A 25 -15.15 -11.01 -11.08
CA VAL A 25 -14.38 -10.42 -12.17
C VAL A 25 -15.39 -9.97 -13.22
N GLN A 26 -15.46 -8.68 -13.49
CA GLN A 26 -16.38 -8.14 -14.48
C GLN A 26 -15.96 -8.64 -15.86
N THR A 27 -16.71 -9.61 -16.40
CA THR A 27 -16.43 -10.20 -17.72
C THR A 27 -16.91 -9.33 -18.88
N VAL A 28 -17.57 -8.20 -18.57
CA VAL A 28 -18.14 -7.28 -19.55
C VAL A 28 -17.22 -6.08 -19.67
N LEU A 29 -16.74 -5.83 -20.89
CA LEU A 29 -15.96 -4.65 -21.22
C LEU A 29 -16.79 -3.38 -20.96
N ASP A 30 -16.52 -2.71 -19.86
CA ASP A 30 -17.07 -1.37 -19.56
C ASP A 30 -16.17 -0.31 -20.17
N GLY A 31 -16.45 0.05 -21.42
CA GLY A 31 -15.68 1.03 -22.18
C GLY A 31 -15.86 0.87 -23.69
N ALA A 32 -15.42 1.89 -24.43
CA ALA A 32 -15.51 1.88 -25.90
C ALA A 32 -14.48 0.93 -26.56
N TYR A 33 -13.43 0.53 -25.85
CA TYR A 33 -12.35 -0.33 -26.36
C TYR A 33 -11.59 -1.02 -25.22
N VAL A 34 -10.91 -2.13 -25.52
CA VAL A 34 -9.99 -2.84 -24.60
C VAL A 34 -8.67 -2.08 -24.54
N LYS A 35 -8.20 -1.77 -23.33
CA LYS A 35 -6.97 -1.00 -23.12
C LYS A 35 -5.78 -1.96 -23.03
N GLU A 36 -4.78 -1.80 -23.89
CA GLU A 36 -3.60 -2.70 -23.95
C GLU A 36 -2.25 -1.98 -23.66
N HIS A 37 -2.26 -0.67 -23.38
CA HIS A 37 -1.04 0.15 -23.47
C HIS A 37 0.06 -0.14 -22.44
N ASN A 38 -0.27 -0.58 -21.22
CA ASN A 38 0.71 -0.60 -20.10
C ASN A 38 0.98 -1.97 -19.48
N ALA A 39 0.34 -3.05 -19.95
CA ALA A 39 0.34 -4.34 -19.28
C ALA A 39 1.72 -5.04 -19.17
N THR A 40 2.77 -4.56 -19.85
CA THR A 40 4.12 -5.15 -19.78
C THR A 40 5.23 -4.11 -19.97
N LYS A 41 5.17 -3.01 -19.23
CA LYS A 41 6.21 -1.97 -19.30
C LYS A 41 7.46 -2.40 -18.53
N ARG A 42 8.63 -2.35 -19.17
CA ARG A 42 9.91 -2.63 -18.52
C ARG A 42 10.42 -1.41 -17.76
N VAL A 43 10.91 -1.63 -16.54
CA VAL A 43 11.57 -0.59 -15.72
C VAL A 43 12.77 -0.01 -16.44
N ILE A 44 12.94 1.31 -16.38
CA ILE A 44 14.09 1.99 -16.95
C ILE A 44 15.30 1.78 -16.03
N PRO A 45 16.39 1.13 -16.46
CA PRO A 45 17.54 0.93 -15.58
C PRO A 45 18.19 2.28 -15.23
N TYR A 46 18.67 2.40 -14.00
CA TYR A 46 19.49 3.55 -13.63
C TYR A 46 20.79 3.56 -14.43
N PRO A 47 21.35 4.75 -14.74
CA PRO A 47 22.68 4.82 -15.32
C PRO A 47 23.69 4.19 -14.35
N HIS A 48 24.64 3.45 -14.93
CA HIS A 48 25.74 2.88 -14.18
C HIS A 48 26.66 4.01 -13.69
N LEU A 49 26.87 4.07 -12.37
CA LEU A 49 27.72 5.08 -11.73
C LEU A 49 28.92 4.37 -11.12
N ARG A 50 30.13 4.85 -11.45
CA ARG A 50 31.38 4.37 -10.85
C ARG A 50 31.72 5.28 -9.68
N GLU A 51 32.23 4.70 -8.59
CA GLU A 51 32.64 5.46 -7.40
C GLU A 51 33.66 6.56 -7.74
N ALA A 52 34.62 6.28 -8.63
CA ALA A 52 35.62 7.24 -9.07
C ALA A 52 35.03 8.49 -9.76
N ASP A 53 33.80 8.42 -10.28
CA ASP A 53 33.12 9.50 -10.98
C ASP A 53 32.22 10.35 -10.07
N VAL A 54 31.93 9.85 -8.86
CA VAL A 54 31.15 10.57 -7.86
C VAL A 54 32.04 11.63 -7.19
N MET A 55 31.82 12.89 -7.54
CA MET A 55 32.52 14.00 -6.90
C MET A 55 31.89 14.42 -5.58
N TRP A 56 30.58 14.24 -5.47
CA TRP A 56 29.82 14.60 -4.28
C TRP A 56 28.61 13.68 -4.14
N ALA A 57 28.33 13.28 -2.90
CA ALA A 57 27.17 12.50 -2.54
C ALA A 57 26.59 13.05 -1.24
N LYS A 58 25.26 13.17 -1.17
CA LYS A 58 24.54 13.50 0.06
C LYS A 58 23.24 12.72 0.14
N ARG A 59 23.01 12.12 1.30
CA ARG A 59 21.74 11.50 1.63
C ARG A 59 20.76 12.53 2.18
N ILE A 60 19.54 12.54 1.66
CA ILE A 60 18.48 13.47 2.01
C ILE A 60 17.21 12.67 2.30
N TRP A 61 16.47 13.11 3.31
CA TRP A 61 15.12 12.63 3.60
C TRP A 61 14.16 13.73 3.19
N GLN A 62 13.28 13.42 2.24
CA GLN A 62 12.28 14.37 1.73
C GLN A 62 10.88 13.87 2.08
N ILE A 63 10.00 14.78 2.47
CA ILE A 63 8.60 14.48 2.71
C ILE A 63 7.80 14.92 1.49
N VAL A 64 6.97 14.03 0.97
CA VAL A 64 6.00 14.28 -0.10
C VAL A 64 4.62 14.31 0.52
N ASP A 65 4.02 15.49 0.60
CA ASP A 65 2.66 15.65 1.15
C ASP A 65 1.61 15.42 0.07
N LEU A 66 0.74 14.44 0.28
CA LEU A 66 -0.32 14.07 -0.65
C LEU A 66 -1.48 15.07 -0.71
N ARG A 67 -1.55 15.98 0.26
CA ARG A 67 -2.55 17.06 0.28
C ARG A 67 -2.27 18.10 -0.77
N GLU A 68 -1.01 18.23 -1.18
CA GLU A 68 -0.61 19.15 -2.22
C GLU A 68 -1.16 18.71 -3.59
N LYS A 69 -1.70 19.67 -4.35
CA LYS A 69 -2.31 19.43 -5.66
C LYS A 69 -1.38 18.72 -6.64
N GLN A 70 -0.08 18.95 -6.55
CA GLN A 70 0.91 18.31 -7.42
C GLN A 70 1.01 16.80 -7.17
N ASN A 71 0.70 16.34 -5.96
CA ASN A 71 0.86 14.94 -5.53
C ASN A 71 -0.47 14.18 -5.52
N HIS A 72 -1.58 14.81 -5.89
CA HIS A 72 -2.91 14.19 -5.91
C HIS A 72 -2.97 12.92 -6.77
N SER A 73 -2.14 12.82 -7.80
CA SER A 73 -2.07 11.60 -8.63
C SER A 73 -1.61 10.36 -7.84
N LEU A 74 -0.92 10.53 -6.71
CA LEU A 74 -0.47 9.44 -5.84
C LEU A 74 -1.52 9.04 -4.80
N TYR A 75 -2.42 9.96 -4.47
CA TYR A 75 -3.45 9.80 -3.44
C TYR A 75 -4.77 9.26 -3.99
N TYR A 76 -5.18 9.75 -5.15
CA TYR A 76 -6.44 9.35 -5.76
C TYR A 76 -6.27 8.07 -6.59
N PRO A 77 -7.33 7.24 -6.69
CA PRO A 77 -8.64 7.39 -6.05
C PRO A 77 -8.63 7.00 -4.56
N VAL A 78 -9.52 7.61 -3.76
CA VAL A 78 -9.63 7.34 -2.30
C VAL A 78 -10.20 5.93 -2.04
N GLU A 79 -11.08 5.48 -2.92
CA GLU A 79 -11.62 4.13 -2.95
C GLU A 79 -11.13 3.45 -4.24
N GLU A 80 -10.78 2.17 -4.16
CA GLU A 80 -10.31 1.41 -5.31
C GLU A 80 -11.41 1.36 -6.39
N ILE A 81 -11.06 1.83 -7.59
CA ILE A 81 -11.86 1.67 -8.81
C ILE A 81 -11.23 0.51 -9.58
N GLU A 82 -12.02 -0.30 -10.28
CA GLU A 82 -11.56 -1.54 -10.94
C GLU A 82 -10.21 -1.39 -11.69
N ASP A 83 -10.08 -0.34 -12.51
CA ASP A 83 -8.88 -0.05 -13.31
C ASP A 83 -7.81 0.81 -12.60
N ARG A 84 -8.09 1.38 -11.41
CA ARG A 84 -7.24 2.42 -10.80
C ARG A 84 -7.19 2.34 -9.28
N LYS A 85 -5.97 2.43 -8.75
CA LYS A 85 -5.69 2.33 -7.32
C LYS A 85 -4.79 3.48 -6.88
N SER A 86 -4.90 3.87 -5.61
CA SER A 86 -3.95 4.81 -5.01
C SER A 86 -2.56 4.16 -4.91
N LEU A 87 -1.50 4.97 -4.74
CA LEU A 87 -0.16 4.41 -4.56
C LEU A 87 -0.09 3.45 -3.35
N PHE A 88 -0.80 3.79 -2.27
CA PHE A 88 -0.80 2.95 -1.08
C PHE A 88 -1.53 1.64 -1.30
N ASP A 89 -2.66 1.65 -2.00
CA ASP A 89 -3.41 0.42 -2.27
C ASP A 89 -2.64 -0.51 -3.23
N VAL A 90 -1.88 0.06 -4.18
CA VAL A 90 -0.92 -0.70 -5.00
C VAL A 90 0.16 -1.35 -4.15
N ILE A 91 0.75 -0.58 -3.22
CA ILE A 91 1.75 -1.11 -2.28
C ILE A 91 1.15 -2.23 -1.42
N LYS A 92 -0.05 -2.01 -0.87
CA LYS A 92 -0.76 -2.98 -0.03
C LYS A 92 -1.07 -4.26 -0.78
N HIS A 93 -1.54 -4.15 -2.03
CA HIS A 93 -1.77 -5.30 -2.91
C HIS A 93 -0.48 -6.08 -3.17
N ALA A 94 0.60 -5.37 -3.50
CA ALA A 94 1.89 -5.99 -3.81
C ALA A 94 2.53 -6.67 -2.60
N LEU A 95 2.26 -6.19 -1.38
CA LEU A 95 2.73 -6.79 -0.14
C LEU A 95 1.90 -7.99 0.30
N LEU A 96 0.56 -7.90 0.24
CA LEU A 96 -0.35 -8.90 0.81
C LEU A 96 -0.81 -9.96 -0.19
N VAL A 97 -1.07 -9.56 -1.43
CA VAL A 97 -1.65 -10.45 -2.46
C VAL A 97 -0.53 -11.04 -3.33
N ASP A 98 0.30 -10.17 -3.89
CA ASP A 98 1.35 -10.62 -4.82
C ASP A 98 2.57 -11.18 -4.08
N GLY A 99 2.85 -10.66 -2.86
CA GLY A 99 4.04 -10.99 -2.09
C GLY A 99 5.35 -10.60 -2.79
N SER A 100 5.30 -9.66 -3.74
CA SER A 100 6.44 -9.25 -4.56
C SER A 100 7.33 -8.20 -3.90
N LEU A 101 6.85 -7.58 -2.83
CA LEU A 101 7.58 -6.57 -2.06
C LEU A 101 7.86 -7.06 -0.64
N THR A 102 8.97 -6.58 -0.08
CA THR A 102 9.30 -6.78 1.33
C THR A 102 9.20 -5.45 2.07
N ALA A 103 8.44 -5.44 3.16
CA ALA A 103 8.35 -4.30 4.06
C ALA A 103 9.35 -4.45 5.22
N TYR A 104 10.01 -3.36 5.59
CA TYR A 104 11.00 -3.31 6.65
C TYR A 104 10.49 -2.47 7.82
N SER A 105 10.58 -3.00 9.03
CA SER A 105 10.17 -2.26 10.22
C SER A 105 11.19 -1.19 10.59
N LEU A 106 10.75 -0.24 11.42
CA LEU A 106 11.57 0.86 11.94
C LEU A 106 12.47 0.42 13.12
N GLY A 107 12.58 -0.89 13.35
CA GLY A 107 13.34 -1.46 14.47
C GLY A 107 12.73 -1.14 15.85
N PRO A 108 13.43 -1.50 16.94
CA PRO A 108 12.94 -1.31 18.31
C PRO A 108 12.88 0.15 18.79
N THR A 109 13.49 1.07 18.03
CA THR A 109 13.59 2.50 18.36
C THR A 109 12.66 3.36 17.50
N ASP A 110 11.89 2.74 16.60
CA ASP A 110 10.98 3.41 15.65
C ASP A 110 11.64 4.43 14.70
N ASP A 111 12.98 4.39 14.58
CA ASP A 111 13.78 5.33 13.79
C ASP A 111 14.75 4.64 12.80
N ASP A 112 14.76 3.31 12.71
CA ASP A 112 15.65 2.61 11.77
C ASP A 112 15.17 2.77 10.33
N ASP A 113 16.08 3.17 9.46
CA ASP A 113 15.83 3.40 8.04
C ASP A 113 16.80 2.61 7.13
N GLU A 114 17.57 1.70 7.72
CA GLU A 114 18.62 0.94 7.04
C GLU A 114 18.17 -0.43 6.51
N PHE A 115 16.87 -0.70 6.49
CA PHE A 115 16.28 -1.95 5.97
C PHE A 115 16.84 -3.22 6.66
N ARG A 116 17.14 -3.14 7.96
CA ARG A 116 17.75 -4.24 8.71
C ARG A 116 16.75 -5.32 9.13
N PHE A 117 15.49 -4.92 9.33
CA PHE A 117 14.47 -5.76 9.93
C PHE A 117 13.33 -6.03 8.93
N PRO A 118 13.44 -7.05 8.07
CA PRO A 118 12.33 -7.44 7.20
C PRO A 118 11.17 -7.97 8.05
N MET A 119 9.95 -7.50 7.77
CA MET A 119 8.74 -7.96 8.45
C MET A 119 8.19 -9.24 7.82
N SER A 120 7.65 -10.12 8.65
CA SER A 120 6.85 -11.26 8.20
C SER A 120 5.46 -10.81 7.74
N GLN A 121 4.78 -11.63 6.93
CA GLN A 121 3.41 -11.34 6.48
C GLN A 121 2.43 -11.18 7.64
N SER A 122 2.56 -12.00 8.70
CA SER A 122 1.71 -11.90 9.90
C SER A 122 1.90 -10.62 10.69
N GLU A 123 3.14 -10.12 10.79
CA GLU A 123 3.43 -8.84 11.44
C GLU A 123 2.88 -7.68 10.61
N LEU A 124 3.05 -7.75 9.30
CA LEU A 124 2.51 -6.77 8.37
C LEU A 124 0.98 -6.72 8.40
N ASP A 125 0.31 -7.87 8.42
CA ASP A 125 -1.14 -7.96 8.53
C ASP A 125 -1.64 -7.34 9.84
N SER A 126 -0.92 -7.58 10.94
CA SER A 126 -1.26 -6.99 12.25
C SER A 126 -1.06 -5.47 12.26
N LEU A 127 -0.03 -4.97 11.58
CA LEU A 127 0.25 -3.54 11.44
C LEU A 127 -0.79 -2.84 10.56
N LEU A 128 -1.20 -3.48 9.46
CA LEU A 128 -2.15 -2.93 8.49
C LEU A 128 -3.61 -3.09 8.91
N ASN A 129 -3.94 -4.11 9.71
CA ASN A 129 -5.30 -4.38 10.17
C ASN A 129 -5.36 -4.46 11.70
N PRO A 130 -5.14 -3.33 12.41
CA PRO A 130 -5.24 -3.30 13.86
C PRO A 130 -6.65 -3.59 14.35
N TRP A 131 -6.74 -4.25 15.50
CA TRP A 131 -7.98 -4.44 16.23
C TRP A 131 -8.27 -3.22 17.10
N VAL A 132 -9.44 -2.62 16.90
CA VAL A 132 -9.92 -1.49 17.70
C VAL A 132 -11.09 -1.98 18.56
N VAL A 133 -11.06 -1.66 19.85
CA VAL A 133 -12.17 -1.94 20.76
C VAL A 133 -13.09 -0.73 20.76
N SER A 134 -14.31 -0.92 20.27
CA SER A 134 -15.37 0.10 20.29
C SER A 134 -16.47 -0.35 21.24
N TYR A 135 -17.00 0.57 22.05
CA TYR A 135 -18.17 0.30 22.88
C TYR A 135 -19.42 0.62 22.07
N THR A 136 -20.33 -0.35 21.95
CA THR A 136 -21.65 -0.17 21.31
C THR A 136 -22.73 -0.49 22.34
N GLU A 137 -23.82 0.27 22.34
CA GLU A 137 -24.96 0.03 23.22
C GLU A 137 -25.74 -1.20 22.75
N ASP A 138 -26.03 -2.11 23.68
CA ASP A 138 -26.89 -3.27 23.41
C ASP A 138 -28.34 -2.81 23.14
N PRO A 139 -28.94 -3.15 21.97
CA PRO A 139 -30.32 -2.81 21.66
C PRO A 139 -31.34 -3.30 22.69
N ASP A 140 -31.04 -4.40 23.40
CA ASP A 140 -31.97 -5.04 24.33
C ASP A 140 -31.75 -4.62 25.80
N THR A 141 -30.49 -4.37 26.20
CA THR A 141 -30.12 -4.15 27.61
C THR A 141 -29.68 -2.71 27.91
N GLY A 142 -29.24 -1.96 26.90
CA GLY A 142 -28.71 -0.59 27.07
C GLY A 142 -27.34 -0.52 27.76
N ASP A 143 -26.73 -1.66 28.10
CA ASP A 143 -25.38 -1.73 28.65
C ASP A 143 -24.32 -1.61 27.52
N PRO A 144 -23.16 -0.99 27.78
CA PRO A 144 -22.08 -0.90 26.80
C PRO A 144 -21.41 -2.27 26.61
N ILE A 145 -21.49 -2.82 25.40
CA ILE A 145 -20.78 -4.04 25.01
C ILE A 145 -19.47 -3.67 24.31
N GLU A 146 -18.38 -4.32 24.70
CA GLU A 146 -17.11 -4.26 23.99
C GLU A 146 -17.18 -5.04 22.66
N VAL A 147 -17.18 -4.33 21.54
CA VAL A 147 -17.10 -4.92 20.21
C VAL A 147 -15.68 -4.71 19.67
N ARG A 148 -15.00 -5.81 19.34
CA ARG A 148 -13.69 -5.79 18.68
C ARG A 148 -13.90 -5.75 17.17
N THR A 149 -13.60 -4.60 16.57
CA THR A 149 -13.71 -4.40 15.12
C THR A 149 -12.32 -4.25 14.51
N GLN A 150 -12.08 -4.84 13.34
CA GLN A 150 -10.87 -4.57 12.59
C GLN A 150 -11.02 -3.23 11.86
N ASP A 151 -10.06 -2.32 12.06
CA ASP A 151 -9.98 -1.09 11.29
C ASP A 151 -8.78 -1.14 10.33
N PRO A 152 -8.96 -1.66 9.10
CA PRO A 152 -7.88 -1.78 8.14
C PRO A 152 -7.39 -0.39 7.70
N VAL A 153 -6.06 -0.22 7.64
CA VAL A 153 -5.45 0.97 7.05
C VAL A 153 -5.83 1.04 5.57
N ARG A 154 -6.57 2.09 5.23
CA ARG A 154 -6.99 2.44 3.87
C ARG A 154 -6.03 3.48 3.27
N GLY A 155 -5.92 3.53 1.93
CA GLY A 155 -5.14 4.57 1.24
C GLY A 155 -5.53 6.00 1.66
N ALA A 156 -6.82 6.22 1.95
CA ALA A 156 -7.35 7.49 2.49
C ALA A 156 -6.67 7.97 3.79
N GLY A 157 -6.17 7.04 4.62
CA GLY A 157 -5.51 7.36 5.88
C GLY A 157 -4.04 7.77 5.73
N ILE A 158 -3.45 7.57 4.54
CA ILE A 158 -2.07 7.94 4.26
C ILE A 158 -2.04 9.36 3.72
N THR A 159 -1.32 10.24 4.39
CA THR A 159 -1.26 11.65 4.02
C THR A 159 0.10 12.07 3.47
N GLN A 160 1.17 11.38 3.84
CA GLN A 160 2.52 11.77 3.42
C GLN A 160 3.35 10.53 3.13
N TYR A 161 4.33 10.68 2.24
CA TYR A 161 5.39 9.70 2.03
C TYR A 161 6.74 10.33 2.39
N GLN A 162 7.55 9.60 3.15
CA GLN A 162 8.94 9.95 3.37
C GLN A 162 9.82 9.21 2.37
N LEU A 163 10.63 9.95 1.63
CA LEU A 163 11.58 9.42 0.67
C LEU A 163 12.98 9.49 1.26
N LYS A 164 13.72 8.39 1.15
CA LYS A 164 15.15 8.32 1.42
C LYS A 164 15.89 8.39 0.09
N GLU A 165 16.58 9.50 -0.16
CA GLU A 165 17.21 9.80 -1.45
C GLU A 165 18.72 9.98 -1.30
N ASP A 166 19.46 9.49 -2.30
CA ASP A 166 20.87 9.79 -2.48
C ASP A 166 21.04 10.75 -3.66
N TRP A 167 21.51 11.95 -3.36
CA TRP A 167 21.86 12.97 -4.33
C TRP A 167 23.33 12.83 -4.68
N LEU A 168 23.61 12.62 -5.96
CA LEU A 168 24.93 12.29 -6.49
C LEU A 168 25.29 13.32 -7.55
N PHE A 169 26.54 13.80 -7.56
CA PHE A 169 27.07 14.62 -8.65
C PHE A 169 28.14 13.85 -9.41
N ASP A 170 27.85 13.55 -10.67
CA ASP A 170 28.77 12.86 -11.58
C ASP A 170 29.65 13.86 -12.31
N LYS A 171 30.96 13.74 -12.12
CA LYS A 171 31.95 14.62 -12.74
C LYS A 171 32.08 14.46 -14.24
N GLN A 172 31.86 13.25 -14.77
CA GLN A 172 32.04 12.99 -16.19
C GLN A 172 30.95 13.66 -17.01
N ARG A 173 29.72 13.64 -16.50
CA ARG A 173 28.54 14.20 -17.18
C ARG A 173 28.22 15.62 -16.71
N SER A 174 28.82 16.07 -15.61
CA SER A 174 28.48 17.35 -14.97
C SER A 174 26.98 17.44 -14.66
N GLU A 175 26.37 16.31 -14.28
CA GLU A 175 24.96 16.18 -13.99
C GLU A 175 24.75 15.72 -12.54
N ARG A 176 23.64 16.18 -11.94
CA ARG A 176 23.18 15.70 -10.64
C ARG A 176 22.14 14.60 -10.83
N TYR A 177 22.41 13.43 -10.26
CA TYR A 177 21.45 12.33 -10.19
C TYR A 177 20.79 12.26 -8.82
N VAL A 178 19.50 11.96 -8.80
CA VAL A 178 18.77 11.60 -7.58
C VAL A 178 18.41 10.13 -7.69
N ARG A 179 18.85 9.35 -6.71
CA ARG A 179 18.48 7.94 -6.58
C ARG A 179 17.63 7.76 -5.34
N ILE A 180 16.39 7.37 -5.53
CA ILE A 180 15.49 7.02 -4.43
C ILE A 180 15.90 5.61 -3.95
N ILE A 181 16.20 5.50 -2.66
CA ILE A 181 16.62 4.26 -2.00
C ILE A 181 15.43 3.62 -1.30
N GLY A 182 14.60 4.42 -0.65
CA GLY A 182 13.43 3.93 0.07
C GLY A 182 12.26 4.89 0.05
N ILE A 183 11.08 4.32 0.25
CA ILE A 183 9.83 5.04 0.45
C ILE A 183 9.13 4.50 1.71
N CYS A 184 8.62 5.40 2.53
CA CYS A 184 7.89 5.07 3.75
C CYS A 184 6.53 5.80 3.75
N PRO A 185 5.40 5.06 3.73
CA PRO A 185 4.08 5.66 3.94
C PRO A 185 3.91 6.12 5.38
N MET A 186 3.39 7.34 5.55
CA MET A 186 3.09 7.94 6.85
C MET A 186 1.59 8.17 7.01
N LYS A 187 1.03 7.64 8.11
CA LYS A 187 -0.36 7.82 8.53
C LYS A 187 -0.45 8.97 9.54
N GLU A 188 -1.55 9.70 9.57
CA GLU A 188 -1.78 10.67 10.65
C GLU A 188 -2.13 9.97 11.96
N ASP A 189 -1.47 10.40 13.04
CA ASP A 189 -1.74 9.90 14.38
C ASP A 189 -2.61 10.90 15.13
N TYR A 190 -3.71 10.40 15.69
CA TYR A 190 -4.68 11.16 16.47
C TYR A 190 -4.71 10.61 17.89
N ASP A 191 -4.81 11.50 18.86
CA ASP A 191 -5.04 11.13 20.26
C ASP A 191 -6.48 10.62 20.47
N ASP A 192 -6.74 10.00 21.62
CA ASP A 192 -8.09 9.56 22.03
C ASP A 192 -9.08 10.74 22.11
N GLU A 193 -8.57 11.96 22.31
CA GLU A 193 -9.32 13.21 22.32
C GLU A 193 -9.52 13.84 20.92
N GLY A 194 -9.05 13.17 19.85
CA GLY A 194 -9.17 13.63 18.46
C GLY A 194 -8.18 14.72 18.05
N VAL A 195 -7.22 15.06 18.91
CA VAL A 195 -6.15 16.03 18.61
C VAL A 195 -5.05 15.34 17.80
N LYS A 196 -4.63 15.96 16.70
CA LYS A 196 -3.54 15.43 15.86
C LYS A 196 -2.21 15.50 16.62
N ARG A 197 -1.61 14.32 16.88
CA ARG A 197 -0.28 14.20 17.52
C ARG A 197 0.87 14.32 16.53
N GLY A 198 0.66 13.92 15.28
CA GLY A 198 1.68 14.01 14.24
C GLY A 198 1.46 13.05 13.10
N TYR A 199 2.58 12.59 12.51
CA TYR A 199 2.59 11.57 11.48
C TYR A 199 3.36 10.36 11.99
N LYS A 200 2.75 9.19 11.89
CA LYS A 200 3.34 7.91 12.25
C LYS A 200 3.85 7.20 11.00
N PRO A 201 5.16 6.97 10.86
CA PRO A 201 5.69 6.13 9.78
C PRO A 201 5.21 4.68 9.99
N LEU A 202 4.85 3.99 8.91
CA LEU A 202 4.40 2.60 8.98
C LEU A 202 5.58 1.63 8.82
N PHE A 203 6.26 1.70 7.68
CA PHE A 203 7.37 0.81 7.34
C PHE A 203 8.17 1.37 6.17
N TRP A 204 9.42 0.92 6.03
CA TRP A 204 10.26 1.23 4.88
C TRP A 204 10.10 0.19 3.78
N LEU A 205 10.03 0.65 2.53
CA LEU A 205 10.12 -0.17 1.34
C LEU A 205 11.39 0.14 0.57
N TYR A 206 12.05 -0.90 0.07
CA TYR A 206 13.19 -0.73 -0.81
C TYR A 206 12.72 -0.30 -2.21
N PHE A 207 13.01 0.94 -2.58
CA PHE A 207 12.45 1.55 -3.78
C PHE A 207 12.86 0.83 -5.08
N PRO A 208 14.10 0.34 -5.27
CA PRO A 208 14.46 -0.40 -6.48
C PRO A 208 13.61 -1.65 -6.74
N GLU A 209 13.10 -2.32 -5.72
CA GLU A 209 12.11 -3.41 -5.87
C GLU A 209 10.74 -2.87 -6.24
N CYS A 210 10.31 -1.78 -5.58
CA CYS A 210 9.04 -1.12 -5.84
C CYS A 210 8.86 -0.70 -7.30
N ARG A 211 9.95 -0.31 -7.98
CA ARG A 211 9.90 0.11 -9.40
C ARG A 211 9.31 -0.95 -10.33
N TYR A 212 9.58 -2.23 -10.07
CA TYR A 212 9.04 -3.33 -10.89
C TYR A 212 7.53 -3.46 -10.73
N VAL A 213 7.02 -3.19 -9.54
CA VAL A 213 5.57 -3.15 -9.28
C VAL A 213 4.98 -1.89 -9.91
N PHE A 214 5.56 -0.72 -9.61
CA PHE A 214 5.07 0.60 -10.03
C PHE A 214 5.04 0.81 -11.54
N ALA A 215 5.90 0.11 -12.28
CA ALA A 215 5.88 0.14 -13.75
C ALA A 215 4.64 -0.54 -14.35
N ASN A 216 3.98 -1.45 -13.63
CA ASN A 216 2.81 -2.20 -14.12
C ASN A 216 1.47 -1.57 -13.69
N TRP A 217 1.50 -0.62 -12.75
CA TRP A 217 0.29 0.02 -12.23
C TRP A 217 0.12 1.44 -12.78
N ASP A 218 -1.11 1.74 -13.20
CA ASP A 218 -1.49 3.04 -13.73
C ASP A 218 -1.75 4.08 -12.62
N VAL A 219 -1.21 5.26 -12.82
CA VAL A 219 -1.44 6.46 -12.01
C VAL A 219 -2.73 7.15 -12.42
N TYR A 220 -3.44 7.70 -11.44
CA TYR A 220 -4.60 8.53 -11.68
C TYR A 220 -4.22 9.85 -12.38
N ASN A 221 -4.72 10.04 -13.61
CA ASN A 221 -4.54 11.27 -14.39
C ASN A 221 -5.82 12.10 -14.43
N PHE A 222 -5.78 13.31 -13.87
CA PHE A 222 -6.91 14.26 -13.85
C PHE A 222 -7.21 14.90 -15.21
N GLN A 223 -6.21 15.02 -16.08
CA GLN A 223 -6.31 15.82 -17.30
C GLN A 223 -6.73 14.98 -18.50
N ASN A 224 -6.24 13.75 -18.58
CA ASN A 224 -6.48 12.88 -19.73
C ASN A 224 -6.52 11.41 -19.29
N ASP A 225 -7.68 10.79 -19.44
CA ASP A 225 -7.86 9.39 -19.09
C ASP A 225 -7.25 8.41 -20.11
N ALA A 226 -7.16 8.82 -21.37
CA ALA A 226 -6.55 8.01 -22.42
C ALA A 226 -5.02 8.00 -22.33
N GLN A 227 -4.41 9.05 -21.76
CA GLN A 227 -2.98 9.11 -21.54
C GLN A 227 -2.63 8.59 -20.13
N ARG A 228 -2.44 7.28 -20.04
CA ARG A 228 -2.04 6.62 -18.80
C ARG A 228 -0.55 6.82 -18.52
N ARG A 229 -0.25 7.12 -17.26
CA ARG A 229 1.11 7.17 -16.72
C ARG A 229 1.24 6.08 -15.69
N THR A 230 2.45 5.60 -15.46
CA THR A 230 2.77 4.59 -14.45
C THR A 230 3.33 5.27 -13.21
N PHE A 231 3.37 4.57 -12.07
CA PHE A 231 3.96 5.10 -10.84
C PHE A 231 5.49 5.17 -10.88
N GLU A 232 6.11 4.49 -11.86
CA GLU A 232 7.54 4.59 -12.19
C GLU A 232 7.92 5.84 -12.98
#